data_AF-X1K972-F1
#
_entry.id   AF-X1K972-F1
#
_cell.length_a   1.000
_cell.length_b   1.000
_cell.length_c   1.000
_cell.angle_alpha   90.00
_cell.angle_beta   90.00
_cell.angle_gamma   90.00
#
_symmetry.space_group_name_H-M   'P 1'
#
loop_
_entity.id
_entity.type
_entity.pdbx_description
1 polymer ?
#
loop_
_entity_poly.entity_id
_entity_poly.type
_entity_poly.pdbx_seq_one_letter_code
_entity_poly.pdbx_strand_id
1 'polypeptide(L)'
;MKLRDIEIENLDINTAKNLVECINLLCDQESNEDALALLKIWIDKVKTAELHCEQFNELLLMLNHLRISAGFFEYFFHDGNDIGSLDLIKKGITKFRCYAMLCHGNFRYAYKEWIGMSFSEISTDIKQRCCLLEDIAEIINTRSGKILDIELIPKKVLPFLGY
;
A
#
# COMPACT_ATOMS: atom_id res chain seq x y z
N MET A 1 2.84 -8.46 -11.74
CA MET A 1 3.95 -8.23 -10.80
C MET A 1 3.48 -8.65 -9.42
N LYS A 2 4.18 -9.55 -8.71
CA LYS A 2 3.81 -9.92 -7.33
C LYS A 2 4.45 -8.90 -6.40
N LEU A 3 3.64 -7.99 -5.85
CA LEU A 3 4.10 -7.04 -4.82
C LEU A 3 4.34 -7.82 -3.52
N ARG A 4 5.47 -7.57 -2.87
CA ARG A 4 5.85 -8.24 -1.61
C ARG A 4 6.41 -7.21 -0.66
N ASP A 5 5.96 -7.28 0.58
CA ASP A 5 6.47 -6.50 1.70
C ASP A 5 6.77 -7.48 2.84
N ILE A 6 8.06 -7.66 3.14
CA ILE A 6 8.56 -8.68 4.07
C ILE A 6 8.03 -8.41 5.50
N GLU A 7 7.82 -7.14 5.87
CA GLU A 7 7.31 -6.76 7.18
C GLU A 7 5.85 -7.22 7.33
N ILE A 8 5.05 -7.13 6.26
CA ILE A 8 3.63 -7.47 6.28
C ILE A 8 3.40 -8.98 6.07
N GLU A 9 4.20 -9.62 5.21
CA GLU A 9 4.07 -11.06 4.93
C GLU A 9 4.23 -11.89 6.20
N ASN A 10 5.18 -11.54 7.06
CA ASN A 10 5.53 -12.30 8.27
C ASN A 10 4.55 -12.11 9.44
N LEU A 11 3.63 -11.13 9.40
CA LEU A 11 2.74 -10.84 10.52
C LEU A 11 1.55 -11.81 10.60
N ASP A 12 1.37 -12.55 11.69
CA ASP A 12 0.13 -13.35 11.84
C ASP A 12 -1.06 -12.49 12.33
N ILE A 13 -1.81 -11.93 11.39
CA ILE A 13 -2.97 -11.04 11.63
C ILE A 13 -4.15 -11.69 12.34
N ASN A 14 -4.11 -12.99 12.63
CA ASN A 14 -5.12 -13.64 13.47
C ASN A 14 -5.05 -13.18 14.94
N THR A 15 -3.95 -12.54 15.33
CA THR A 15 -3.77 -11.98 16.67
C THR A 15 -4.07 -10.48 16.65
N ALA A 16 -4.88 -10.01 17.62
CA ALA A 16 -5.24 -8.59 17.76
C ALA A 16 -4.01 -7.66 17.75
N LYS A 17 -2.92 -8.03 18.43
CA LYS A 17 -1.67 -7.26 18.45
C LYS A 17 -1.05 -7.10 17.06
N ASN A 18 -0.97 -8.18 16.29
CA ASN A 18 -0.39 -8.15 14.95
C ASN A 18 -1.30 -7.41 13.95
N LEU A 19 -2.62 -7.43 14.17
CA LEU A 19 -3.55 -6.60 13.41
C LEU A 19 -3.30 -5.11 13.68
N VAL A 20 -3.14 -4.71 14.95
CA VAL A 20 -2.76 -3.32 15.31
C VAL A 20 -1.47 -2.92 14.60
N GLU A 21 -0.44 -3.76 14.69
CA GLU A 21 0.85 -3.52 14.04
C GLU A 21 0.69 -3.38 12.52
N CYS A 22 -0.10 -4.24 11.89
CA CYS A 22 -0.40 -4.17 10.47
C CYS A 22 -1.09 -2.84 10.10
N ILE A 23 -2.08 -2.39 10.87
CA ILE A 23 -2.74 -1.10 10.64
C ILE A 23 -1.80 0.08 10.90
N ASN A 24 -0.91 0.00 11.89
CA ASN A 24 0.10 1.03 12.11
C ASN A 24 1.03 1.20 10.90
N LEU A 25 1.33 0.11 10.17
CA LEU A 25 2.10 0.18 8.92
C LEU A 25 1.36 0.89 7.77
N LEU A 26 0.03 0.96 7.84
CA LEU A 26 -0.78 1.73 6.88
C LEU A 26 -0.78 3.22 7.24
N CYS A 27 -1.05 3.54 8.51
CA CYS A 27 -1.32 4.91 8.95
C CYS A 27 -0.05 5.68 9.40
N ASP A 28 1.06 4.98 9.68
CA ASP A 28 2.29 5.52 10.26
C ASP A 28 2.05 6.28 11.58
N GLN A 29 1.13 5.77 12.40
CA GLN A 29 0.74 6.33 13.68
C GLN A 29 0.57 5.22 14.72
N GLU A 30 0.96 5.51 15.95
CA GLU A 30 0.74 4.59 17.08
C GLU A 30 -0.76 4.53 17.40
N SER A 31 -1.33 3.33 17.29
CA SER A 31 -2.69 3.06 17.73
C SER A 31 -2.81 3.05 19.25
N ASN A 32 -4.02 3.32 19.76
CA ASN A 32 -4.33 3.05 21.16
C ASN A 32 -4.49 1.53 21.38
N GLU A 33 -3.58 0.92 22.17
CA GLU A 33 -3.63 -0.51 22.52
C GLU A 33 -4.79 -0.87 23.48
N ASP A 34 -5.49 0.11 24.05
CA ASP A 34 -6.63 -0.13 24.95
C ASP A 34 -7.78 -0.89 24.26
N ALA A 35 -7.84 -0.87 22.92
CA ALA A 35 -8.89 -1.52 22.13
C ALA A 35 -8.67 -3.03 21.89
N LEU A 36 -7.61 -3.64 22.43
CA LEU A 36 -7.25 -5.05 22.16
C LEU A 36 -8.39 -6.06 22.44
N ALA A 37 -9.23 -5.82 23.45
CA ALA A 37 -10.37 -6.68 23.74
C ALA A 37 -11.46 -6.61 22.67
N LEU A 38 -11.75 -5.42 22.14
CA LEU A 38 -12.73 -5.19 21.08
C LEU A 38 -12.25 -5.75 19.74
N LEU A 39 -10.94 -5.63 19.47
CA LEU A 39 -10.32 -6.18 18.26
C LEU A 39 -10.45 -7.69 18.15
N LYS A 40 -10.39 -8.43 19.27
CA LYS A 40 -10.61 -9.88 19.27
C LYS A 40 -12.02 -10.23 18.77
N ILE A 41 -13.02 -9.52 19.29
CA ILE A 41 -14.42 -9.70 18.89
C ILE A 41 -14.60 -9.33 17.42
N TRP A 42 -13.96 -8.26 16.97
CA TRP A 42 -14.01 -7.82 15.57
C TRP A 42 -13.39 -8.86 14.63
N ILE A 43 -12.20 -9.39 14.97
CA ILE A 43 -11.51 -10.44 14.22
C ILE A 43 -12.42 -11.67 14.06
N ASP A 44 -13.07 -12.10 15.13
CA ASP A 44 -13.95 -13.27 15.09
C ASP A 44 -15.19 -13.04 14.22
N LYS A 45 -15.71 -11.81 14.16
CA LYS A 45 -16.81 -11.44 13.24
C LYS A 45 -16.35 -11.41 11.79
N VAL A 46 -15.21 -10.81 11.50
CA VAL A 46 -14.68 -10.68 10.13
C VAL A 46 -14.25 -12.02 9.55
N LYS A 47 -13.83 -12.99 10.37
CA LYS A 47 -13.60 -14.36 9.88
C LYS A 47 -14.84 -15.00 9.26
N THR A 48 -16.03 -14.54 9.64
CA THR A 48 -17.32 -15.11 9.19
C THR A 48 -18.04 -14.27 8.15
N ALA A 49 -17.56 -13.06 7.86
CA ALA A 49 -18.25 -12.08 7.03
C ALA A 49 -17.29 -11.42 6.03
N GLU A 50 -17.82 -10.94 4.92
CA GLU A 50 -17.03 -10.13 3.98
C GLU A 50 -16.64 -8.80 4.62
N LEU A 51 -15.38 -8.39 4.41
CA LEU A 51 -14.84 -7.13 4.91
C LEU A 51 -15.28 -5.98 4.00
N HIS A 52 -16.16 -5.13 4.50
CA HIS A 52 -16.59 -3.90 3.80
C HIS A 52 -15.85 -2.65 4.29
N CYS A 53 -15.93 -1.57 3.51
CA CYS A 53 -15.29 -0.29 3.82
C CYS A 53 -15.77 0.26 5.17
N GLU A 54 -17.05 0.09 5.52
CA GLU A 54 -17.62 0.51 6.79
C GLU A 54 -16.98 -0.24 7.97
N GLN A 55 -16.86 -1.56 7.87
CA GLN A 55 -16.25 -2.40 8.91
C GLN A 55 -14.75 -2.12 9.07
N PHE A 56 -14.06 -1.83 7.95
CA PHE A 56 -12.66 -1.39 8.00
C PHE A 56 -12.53 -0.01 8.64
N ASN A 57 -13.44 0.92 8.36
CA ASN A 57 -13.48 2.21 9.03
C ASN A 57 -13.78 2.10 10.52
N GLU A 58 -14.65 1.16 10.94
CA GLU A 58 -14.85 0.85 12.36
C GLU A 58 -13.55 0.39 13.02
N LEU A 59 -12.78 -0.48 12.35
CA LEU A 59 -11.45 -0.89 12.81
C LEU A 59 -10.51 0.30 12.99
N LEU A 60 -10.41 1.18 11.97
CA LEU A 60 -9.56 2.37 12.04
C LEU A 60 -9.96 3.27 13.21
N LEU A 61 -11.26 3.52 13.39
CA LEU A 61 -11.77 4.35 14.48
C LEU A 61 -11.51 3.74 15.86
N MET A 62 -11.64 2.42 16.02
CA MET A 62 -11.28 1.74 17.28
C MET A 62 -9.81 1.93 17.65
N LEU A 63 -8.95 2.07 16.64
CA LEU A 63 -7.51 2.30 16.78
C LEU A 63 -7.12 3.78 16.82
N ASN A 64 -8.11 4.69 16.80
CA ASN A 64 -7.94 6.15 16.77
C ASN A 64 -7.28 6.67 15.48
N HIS A 65 -7.51 6.00 14.34
CA HIS A 65 -7.09 6.46 13.01
C HIS A 65 -8.24 7.14 12.26
N LEU A 66 -7.87 7.92 11.24
CA LEU A 66 -8.83 8.58 10.36
C LEU A 66 -9.55 7.56 9.47
N ARG A 67 -10.79 7.90 9.12
CA ARG A 67 -11.57 7.13 8.16
C ARG A 67 -11.00 7.28 6.75
N ILE A 68 -11.08 6.21 5.98
CA ILE A 68 -10.76 6.19 4.55
C ILE A 68 -12.03 6.31 3.71
N SER A 69 -11.87 6.82 2.49
CA SER A 69 -12.92 6.85 1.48
C SER A 69 -13.21 5.44 0.94
N ALA A 70 -14.42 5.25 0.38
CA ALA A 70 -14.75 4.02 -0.35
C ALA A 70 -13.81 3.82 -1.56
N GLY A 71 -13.44 4.89 -2.26
CA GLY A 71 -12.52 4.82 -3.39
C GLY A 71 -11.12 4.31 -3.02
N PHE A 72 -10.60 4.74 -1.86
CA PHE A 72 -9.33 4.23 -1.33
C PHE A 72 -9.44 2.75 -0.98
N PHE A 73 -10.52 2.36 -0.28
CA PHE A 73 -10.77 0.97 0.08
C PHE A 73 -10.87 0.09 -1.17
N GLU A 74 -11.70 0.48 -2.13
CA GLU A 74 -11.91 -0.27 -3.39
C GLU A 74 -10.62 -0.39 -4.20
N TYR A 75 -9.79 0.66 -4.24
CA TYR A 75 -8.56 0.60 -5.04
C TYR A 75 -7.52 -0.35 -4.42
N PHE A 76 -7.30 -0.27 -3.11
CA PHE A 76 -6.21 -1.01 -2.46
C PHE A 76 -6.64 -2.36 -1.88
N PHE A 77 -7.83 -2.43 -1.27
CA PHE A 77 -8.27 -3.55 -0.43
C PHE A 77 -9.32 -4.44 -1.07
N HIS A 78 -9.90 -4.01 -2.20
CA HIS A 78 -10.81 -4.84 -2.98
C HIS A 78 -10.06 -5.45 -4.16
N ASP A 79 -9.93 -6.76 -4.17
CA ASP A 79 -9.48 -7.53 -5.32
C ASP A 79 -10.63 -8.46 -5.67
N GLY A 80 -11.37 -8.15 -6.75
CA GLY A 80 -12.74 -8.62 -7.02
C GLY A 80 -12.99 -10.14 -7.11
N ASN A 81 -12.01 -10.96 -6.74
CA ASN A 81 -12.08 -12.42 -6.66
C ASN A 81 -11.82 -12.99 -5.25
N ASP A 82 -11.25 -12.24 -4.31
CA ASP A 82 -10.95 -12.73 -2.95
C ASP A 82 -12.05 -12.28 -1.98
N ILE A 83 -12.79 -13.25 -1.45
CA ILE A 83 -13.89 -13.05 -0.52
C ILE A 83 -13.35 -13.03 0.91
N GLY A 84 -13.40 -11.86 1.56
CA GLY A 84 -13.58 -11.73 3.01
C GLY A 84 -12.50 -12.27 3.96
N SER A 85 -11.24 -12.44 3.53
CA SER A 85 -10.18 -12.88 4.45
C SER A 85 -9.40 -11.69 5.02
N LEU A 86 -8.96 -11.78 6.29
CA LEU A 86 -8.00 -10.84 6.89
C LEU A 86 -6.74 -10.68 6.00
N ASP A 87 -6.40 -11.69 5.20
CA ASP A 87 -5.30 -11.65 4.23
C ASP A 87 -5.45 -10.51 3.18
N LEU A 88 -6.69 -10.10 2.88
CA LEU A 88 -6.96 -8.92 2.03
C LEU A 88 -6.40 -7.64 2.64
N ILE A 89 -6.42 -7.52 3.97
CA ILE A 89 -5.83 -6.35 4.66
C ILE A 89 -4.33 -6.30 4.38
N LYS A 90 -3.63 -7.44 4.53
CA LYS A 90 -2.20 -7.51 4.22
C LYS A 90 -1.91 -7.17 2.76
N LYS A 91 -2.64 -7.79 1.83
CA LYS A 91 -2.49 -7.54 0.40
C LYS A 91 -2.73 -6.09 0.07
N GLY A 92 -3.77 -5.48 0.65
CA GLY A 92 -4.12 -4.09 0.42
C GLY A 92 -3.08 -3.12 0.98
N ILE A 93 -2.56 -3.35 2.18
CA ILE A 93 -1.49 -2.51 2.76
C ILE A 93 -0.20 -2.68 1.95
N THR A 94 0.14 -3.90 1.54
CA THR A 94 1.30 -4.18 0.68
C THR A 94 1.17 -3.43 -0.66
N LYS A 95 -0.02 -3.50 -1.28
CA LYS A 95 -0.32 -2.79 -2.53
C LYS A 95 -0.18 -1.28 -2.35
N PHE A 96 -0.78 -0.73 -1.29
CA PHE A 96 -0.68 0.68 -0.93
C PHE A 96 0.77 1.11 -0.74
N ARG A 97 1.54 0.45 0.13
CA ARG A 97 2.95 0.80 0.40
C ARG A 97 3.80 0.77 -0.87
N CYS A 98 3.58 -0.22 -1.73
CA CYS A 98 4.28 -0.29 -3.01
C CYS A 98 3.98 0.92 -3.89
N TYR A 99 2.71 1.25 -4.11
CA TYR A 99 2.35 2.42 -4.93
C TYR A 99 2.77 3.73 -4.28
N ALA A 100 2.63 3.85 -2.96
CA ALA A 100 3.08 5.03 -2.23
C ALA A 100 4.59 5.26 -2.38
N MET A 101 5.40 4.20 -2.31
CA MET A 101 6.85 4.29 -2.54
C MET A 101 7.18 4.65 -3.99
N LEU A 102 6.47 4.07 -4.96
CA LEU A 102 6.70 4.37 -6.38
C LEU A 102 6.29 5.80 -6.77
N CYS A 103 5.14 6.28 -6.27
CA CYS A 103 4.57 7.56 -6.64
C CYS A 103 5.13 8.75 -5.84
N HIS A 104 5.42 8.52 -4.56
CA HIS A 104 5.74 9.59 -3.60
C HIS A 104 7.04 9.36 -2.83
N GLY A 105 7.61 8.16 -2.82
CA GLY A 105 8.78 7.81 -2.00
C GLY A 105 8.53 7.86 -0.49
N ASN A 106 7.28 8.10 -0.06
CA ASN A 106 6.90 8.23 1.35
C ASN A 106 5.43 7.81 1.55
N PHE A 107 5.21 6.77 2.36
CA PHE A 107 3.89 6.21 2.63
C PHE A 107 2.98 7.13 3.46
N ARG A 108 3.53 7.86 4.44
CA ARG A 108 2.75 8.80 5.25
C ARG A 108 2.19 9.96 4.42
N TYR A 109 2.99 10.48 3.49
CA TYR A 109 2.53 11.51 2.57
C TYR A 109 1.45 10.98 1.63
N ALA A 110 1.70 9.83 0.98
CA ALA A 110 0.73 9.20 0.08
C ALA A 110 -0.60 8.87 0.79
N TYR A 111 -0.55 8.40 2.05
CA TYR A 111 -1.74 8.09 2.83
C TYR A 111 -2.60 9.34 3.03
N LYS A 112 -1.99 10.46 3.45
CA LYS A 112 -2.71 11.73 3.67
C LYS A 112 -3.32 12.30 2.39
N GLU A 113 -2.64 12.14 1.25
CA GLU A 113 -3.15 12.57 -0.04
C GLU A 113 -4.33 11.69 -0.49
N TRP A 114 -4.17 10.37 -0.45
CA TRP A 114 -5.13 9.45 -1.07
C TRP A 114 -6.31 9.04 -0.18
N ILE A 115 -6.24 9.23 1.15
CA ILE A 115 -7.28 8.77 2.10
C ILE A 115 -8.69 9.25 1.77
N GLY A 116 -8.81 10.46 1.20
CA GLY A 116 -10.09 11.08 0.83
C GLY A 116 -10.46 10.96 -0.65
N MET A 117 -9.56 10.43 -1.48
CA MET A 117 -9.74 10.41 -2.94
C MET A 117 -10.72 9.31 -3.38
N SER A 118 -11.37 9.53 -4.52
CA SER A 118 -12.16 8.52 -5.22
C SER A 118 -11.26 7.51 -5.96
N PHE A 119 -11.84 6.37 -6.35
CA PHE A 119 -11.13 5.33 -7.11
C PHE A 119 -10.51 5.87 -8.40
N SER A 120 -11.24 6.73 -9.13
CA SER A 120 -10.76 7.30 -10.39
C SER A 120 -9.59 8.26 -10.20
N GLU A 121 -9.60 9.04 -9.12
CA GLU A 121 -8.51 9.97 -8.80
C GLU A 121 -7.22 9.20 -8.46
N ILE A 122 -7.31 8.19 -7.58
CA ILE A 122 -6.15 7.35 -7.22
C ILE A 122 -5.61 6.62 -8.45
N SER A 123 -6.49 6.03 -9.25
CA SER A 123 -6.11 5.34 -10.49
C SER A 123 -5.42 6.27 -11.48
N THR A 124 -5.88 7.52 -11.59
CA THR A 124 -5.30 8.53 -12.49
C THR A 124 -3.94 9.00 -11.99
N ASP A 125 -3.81 9.34 -10.70
CA ASP A 125 -2.55 9.78 -10.11
C ASP A 125 -1.46 8.70 -10.21
N ILE A 126 -1.81 7.44 -9.92
CA ILE A 126 -0.89 6.31 -10.08
C ILE A 126 -0.49 6.13 -11.55
N LYS A 127 -1.42 6.18 -12.51
CA LYS A 127 -1.09 6.05 -13.93
C LYS A 127 -0.18 7.17 -14.43
N GLN A 128 -0.36 8.39 -13.95
CA GLN A 128 0.48 9.53 -14.33
C GLN A 128 1.92 9.39 -13.82
N ARG A 129 2.10 8.83 -12.62
CA ARG A 129 3.40 8.71 -11.97
C ARG A 129 4.13 7.41 -12.33
N CYS A 130 3.39 6.30 -12.43
CA CYS A 130 3.87 5.00 -12.86
C CYS A 130 3.63 4.83 -14.37
N CYS A 131 4.29 5.65 -15.18
CA CYS A 131 4.30 5.47 -16.63
C CYS A 131 4.93 4.13 -17.03
N LEU A 132 4.50 3.56 -18.16
CA LEU A 132 5.06 2.31 -18.66
C LEU A 132 6.51 2.53 -19.12
N LEU A 133 7.35 1.50 -19.01
CA LEU A 133 8.75 1.55 -19.46
C LEU A 133 8.89 1.98 -20.92
N GLU A 134 7.89 1.68 -21.74
CA GLU A 134 7.79 2.07 -23.15
C GLU A 134 7.65 3.59 -23.31
N ASP A 135 6.81 4.22 -22.49
CA ASP A 135 6.64 5.68 -22.44
C ASP A 135 7.91 6.37 -21.93
N ILE A 136 8.61 5.76 -20.96
CA ILE A 136 9.88 6.27 -20.44
C ILE A 136 10.96 6.27 -21.53
N ALA A 137 11.05 5.20 -22.33
CA ALA A 137 12.01 5.12 -23.42
C ALA A 137 11.76 6.21 -24.48
N GLU A 138 10.50 6.47 -24.80
CA GLU A 138 10.11 7.55 -25.73
C GLU A 138 10.41 8.94 -25.14
N ILE A 139 10.13 9.17 -23.86
CA ILE A 139 10.48 10.41 -23.13
C ILE A 139 12.01 10.61 -23.08
N ILE A 140 12.79 9.54 -22.84
CA ILE A 140 14.26 9.62 -22.83
C ILE A 140 14.78 9.96 -24.24
N ASN A 141 14.22 9.35 -25.28
CA ASN A 141 14.63 9.58 -26.66
C ASN A 141 14.22 10.96 -27.21
N THR A 142 13.17 11.58 -26.64
CA THR A 142 12.70 12.92 -27.03
C THR A 142 13.34 14.06 -26.24
N ARG A 143 14.16 13.78 -25.22
CA ARG A 143 14.91 14.82 -24.49
C ARG A 143 15.94 15.50 -25.40
N SER A 144 15.86 16.82 -25.48
CA SER A 144 16.83 17.65 -26.22
C SER A 144 18.16 17.71 -25.47
N GLY A 145 19.17 17.06 -26.05
CA GLY A 145 20.56 17.14 -25.61
C GLY A 145 20.85 16.23 -24.42
N LYS A 146 21.56 15.13 -24.68
CA LYS A 146 22.25 14.40 -23.62
C LYS A 146 23.22 15.38 -22.94
N ILE A 147 22.99 15.67 -21.65
CA ILE A 147 23.94 16.45 -20.84
C ILE A 147 25.23 15.64 -20.62
N LEU A 148 25.09 14.32 -20.50
CA LEU A 148 26.17 13.37 -20.31
C LEU A 148 25.86 12.10 -21.10
N ASP A 149 26.87 11.56 -21.80
CA ASP A 149 26.81 10.21 -22.32
C ASP A 149 26.99 9.23 -21.17
N ILE A 150 25.89 8.62 -20.74
CA ILE A 150 25.90 7.56 -19.74
C ILE A 150 26.16 6.25 -20.48
N GLU A 151 27.33 5.65 -20.28
CA GLU A 151 27.60 4.29 -20.72
C GLU A 151 26.88 3.30 -19.81
N LEU A 152 26.08 2.42 -20.40
CA LEU A 152 25.39 1.34 -19.69
C LEU A 152 26.43 0.35 -19.15
N ILE A 153 26.60 0.32 -17.84
CA ILE A 153 27.47 -0.65 -17.18
C ILE A 153 26.79 -2.03 -17.22
N PRO A 154 27.39 -3.04 -17.88
CA PRO A 154 26.79 -4.36 -17.94
C PRO A 154 26.66 -4.97 -16.54
N LYS A 155 25.54 -5.64 -16.25
CA LYS A 155 25.27 -6.26 -14.93
C LYS A 155 26.39 -7.17 -14.40
N LYS A 156 27.20 -7.75 -15.28
CA LYS A 156 28.35 -8.60 -14.92
C LYS A 156 29.53 -7.81 -14.32
N VAL A 157 29.61 -6.51 -14.56
CA VAL A 157 30.71 -5.63 -14.17
C VAL A 157 30.39 -4.86 -12.87
N LEU A 158 29.10 -4.71 -12.55
CA LEU A 158 28.63 -4.03 -11.33
C LEU A 158 29.29 -4.50 -10.01
N PRO A 159 29.53 -5.80 -9.76
CA PRO A 159 30.21 -6.26 -8.55
C PRO A 159 31.66 -5.80 -8.41
N PHE A 160 32.30 -5.40 -9.52
CA PHE A 160 33.72 -5.01 -9.56
C PHE A 160 33.95 -3.49 -9.49
N LEU A 161 32.87 -2.70 -9.49
CA LEU A 161 32.91 -1.24 -9.44
C LEU A 161 32.64 -0.70 -8.04
N GLY A 162 32.96 -1.51 -7.03
CA GLY A 162 32.69 -1.25 -5.62
C GLY A 162 32.98 0.19 -5.21
N TYR A 163 31.97 0.80 -4.58
CA TYR A 163 32.13 1.77 -3.52
C TYR A 163 31.82 1.06 -2.21
#